data_AF-A0A1G7P836-F1
#
_entry.id   AF-A0A1G7P836-F1
#
_cell.length_a   1.000
_cell.length_b   1.000
_cell.length_c   1.000
_cell.angle_alpha   90.00
_cell.angle_beta   90.00
_cell.angle_gamma   90.00
#
_symmetry.space_group_name_H-M   'P 1'
#
loop_
_entity.id
_entity.type
_entity.pdbx_description
1 polymer ?
#
loop_
_entity_poly.entity_id
_entity_poly.type
_entity_poly.pdbx_seq_one_letter_code
_entity_poly.pdbx_strand_id
1 'polypeptide(L)'
;MEMRDLFINRYKVFLLSVIAALLMASIPAPASGAAAANSKQGEPGFTKNVMDLDKEMVEKAQEALKPFINEEIEFEGVQYSHEIDGKKVPVLYSKAFRTVTNPVKGDKKIRAAAVAIKEQTGEVYEITLDPQLLSLDEGIRTKLKSTIKETDQNLSYDDIDTLSISGTSGEITAIGSYLLVFDSKSGKVRTAIYDVPMTQLNQETVQAVRQAVGALTSGKKLTFDSIQRLVVEGTDSYSFSEYEQSIIVWVDRATNKVEAIVWSKESPVSRSKEELKKKFAKPKYTAAQAIKTMNPMIKKIFGIDVTGYQVKVEDNNYTFLKKGSPSISAAINEKGKVYALTRELVAKSK
;
A
#
# COMPACT_ATOMS: atom_id res chain seq x y z
N MET A 1 5.28 -28.62 8.55
CA MET A 1 4.80 -27.32 8.05
C MET A 1 5.03 -26.34 9.18
N GLU A 2 6.11 -25.58 9.11
CA GLU A 2 6.59 -24.77 10.23
C GLU A 2 5.72 -23.53 10.44
N MET A 3 5.60 -23.06 11.69
CA MET A 3 4.89 -21.82 12.06
C MET A 3 5.33 -20.58 11.26
N ARG A 4 6.48 -20.65 10.61
CA ARG A 4 7.07 -19.61 9.76
C ARG A 4 6.29 -19.40 8.44
N ASP A 5 5.70 -20.45 7.87
CA ASP A 5 4.89 -20.37 6.63
C ASP A 5 3.51 -19.75 6.88
N LEU A 6 2.96 -19.95 8.09
CA LEU A 6 1.71 -19.32 8.54
C LEU A 6 1.88 -17.82 8.80
N PHE A 7 3.08 -17.38 9.16
CA PHE A 7 3.39 -15.97 9.41
C PHE A 7 3.49 -15.16 8.10
N ILE A 8 4.10 -15.74 7.05
CA ILE A 8 4.20 -15.11 5.71
C ILE A 8 2.82 -15.02 5.03
N ASN A 9 1.96 -16.03 5.20
CA ASN A 9 0.60 -16.01 4.62
C ASN A 9 -0.34 -14.99 5.30
N ARG A 10 -0.18 -14.77 6.61
CA ARG A 10 -0.89 -13.67 7.29
C ARG A 10 -0.31 -12.30 6.93
N TYR A 11 0.99 -12.22 6.62
CA TYR A 11 1.65 -10.98 6.17
C TYR A 11 1.11 -10.48 4.83
N LYS A 12 0.76 -11.36 3.88
CA LYS A 12 0.10 -10.95 2.61
C LYS A 12 -1.31 -10.39 2.84
N VAL A 13 -2.10 -11.00 3.73
CA VAL A 13 -3.44 -10.51 4.10
C VAL A 13 -3.37 -9.21 4.92
N PHE A 14 -2.33 -9.04 5.76
CA PHE A 14 -2.11 -7.82 6.52
C PHE A 14 -1.56 -6.68 5.64
N LEU A 15 -0.66 -6.96 4.69
CA LEU A 15 -0.22 -6.00 3.66
C LEU A 15 -1.40 -5.50 2.81
N LEU A 16 -2.33 -6.39 2.45
CA LEU A 16 -3.55 -6.04 1.72
C LEU A 16 -4.47 -5.10 2.53
N SER A 17 -4.44 -5.14 3.87
CA SER A 17 -5.19 -4.21 4.73
C SER A 17 -4.48 -2.88 5.03
N VAL A 18 -3.14 -2.87 5.07
CA VAL A 18 -2.35 -1.64 5.32
C VAL A 18 -2.29 -0.74 4.09
N ILE A 19 -2.24 -1.32 2.87
CA ILE A 19 -2.27 -0.54 1.62
C ILE A 19 -3.65 0.14 1.42
N ALA A 20 -4.74 -0.51 1.83
CA ALA A 20 -6.08 0.11 1.82
C ALA A 20 -6.22 1.25 2.85
N ALA A 21 -5.53 1.18 3.99
CA ALA A 21 -5.54 2.24 5.00
C ALA A 21 -4.72 3.47 4.58
N LEU A 22 -3.63 3.29 3.83
CA LEU A 22 -2.84 4.41 3.28
C LEU A 22 -3.56 5.14 2.13
N LEU A 23 -4.45 4.47 1.39
CA LEU A 23 -5.20 5.07 0.28
C LEU A 23 -6.54 5.71 0.69
N MET A 24 -7.08 5.42 1.88
CA MET A 24 -8.31 6.06 2.39
C MET A 24 -8.05 7.42 3.06
N ALA A 25 -6.77 7.81 3.24
CA ALA A 25 -6.39 9.13 3.76
C ALA A 25 -6.38 10.24 2.69
N SER A 26 -6.67 9.93 1.42
CA SER A 26 -6.74 10.90 0.32
C SER A 26 -8.17 11.36 -0.04
N ILE A 27 -9.18 10.91 0.71
CA ILE A 27 -10.54 11.48 0.59
C ILE A 27 -10.55 12.82 1.34
N PRO A 28 -10.80 13.96 0.68
CA PRO A 28 -10.97 15.22 1.40
C PRO A 28 -12.18 15.08 2.35
N ALA A 29 -11.92 15.16 3.65
CA ALA A 29 -12.98 15.21 4.65
C ALA A 29 -13.86 16.46 4.38
N PRO A 30 -15.20 16.36 4.49
CA PRO A 30 -16.05 17.54 4.46
C PRO A 30 -15.68 18.43 5.65
N ALA A 31 -15.33 19.68 5.34
CA ALA A 31 -14.94 20.67 6.33
C ALA A 31 -16.09 20.92 7.33
N SER A 32 -15.96 20.38 8.55
CA SER A 32 -16.72 20.87 9.70
C SER A 32 -15.95 22.04 10.31
N GLY A 33 -16.51 23.24 10.16
CA GLY A 33 -16.00 24.43 10.81
C GLY A 33 -16.20 24.36 12.33
N ALA A 34 -15.12 24.64 13.07
CA ALA A 34 -15.05 25.58 14.20
C ALA A 34 -13.97 25.15 15.21
N ALA A 35 -12.88 25.91 15.26
CA ALA A 35 -12.28 26.48 16.47
C ALA A 35 -11.03 27.26 16.06
N ALA A 36 -11.20 28.58 15.89
CA ALA A 36 -10.09 29.50 15.68
C ALA A 36 -9.31 29.62 17.01
N ALA A 37 -8.07 29.13 17.01
CA ALA A 37 -7.07 29.49 17.99
C ALA A 37 -5.90 30.14 17.25
N ASN A 38 -5.62 31.40 17.62
CA ASN A 38 -4.62 32.28 17.06
C ASN A 38 -3.25 31.59 16.90
N SER A 39 -2.92 31.15 15.69
CA SER A 39 -1.54 31.04 15.21
C SER A 39 -1.37 32.06 14.10
N LYS A 40 -0.27 32.82 14.15
CA LYS A 40 0.08 33.76 13.08
C LYS A 40 0.21 32.94 11.78
N GLN A 41 -0.66 33.27 10.85
CA GLN A 41 -0.81 32.66 9.55
C GLN A 41 0.45 32.97 8.71
N GLY A 42 1.27 31.97 8.39
CA GLY A 42 2.35 32.11 7.40
C GLY A 42 3.73 31.52 7.71
N GLU A 43 3.98 30.89 8.86
CA GLU A 43 5.25 30.19 9.13
C GLU A 43 5.04 28.67 9.26
N PRO A 44 5.95 27.81 8.75
CA PRO A 44 5.92 26.40 9.10
C PRO A 44 6.05 26.27 10.63
N GLY A 45 5.17 25.48 11.25
CA GLY A 45 5.10 25.29 12.70
C GLY A 45 6.30 24.51 13.24
N PHE A 46 7.50 25.08 13.12
CA PHE A 46 8.71 24.58 13.77
C PHE A 46 8.50 24.66 15.28
N THR A 47 8.83 23.57 15.95
CA THR A 47 8.75 23.48 17.41
C THR A 47 10.00 24.04 18.08
N LYS A 48 11.14 24.11 17.36
CA LYS A 48 12.42 24.66 17.79
C LYS A 48 13.24 25.18 16.61
N ASN A 49 14.26 26.00 16.90
CA ASN A 49 15.31 26.33 15.93
C ASN A 49 16.36 25.23 15.89
N VAL A 50 17.07 25.10 14.76
CA VAL A 50 18.18 24.13 14.65
C VAL A 50 19.31 24.42 15.63
N MET A 51 19.53 25.69 15.99
CA MET A 51 20.51 26.10 17.00
C MET A 51 20.20 25.56 18.41
N ASP A 52 18.96 25.11 18.67
CA ASP A 52 18.56 24.51 19.94
C ASP A 52 18.93 23.02 20.02
N LEU A 53 19.44 22.42 18.93
CA LEU A 53 19.91 21.03 18.89
C LEU A 53 21.40 20.93 19.18
N ASP A 54 21.82 19.73 19.57
CA ASP A 54 23.23 19.36 19.66
C ASP A 54 23.93 19.55 18.31
N LYS A 55 25.06 20.25 18.30
CA LYS A 55 25.83 20.53 17.07
C LYS A 55 26.25 19.25 16.34
N GLU A 56 26.64 18.21 17.07
CA GLU A 56 27.02 16.91 16.50
C GLU A 56 25.84 16.25 15.78
N MET A 57 24.60 16.46 16.26
CA MET A 57 23.39 15.95 15.62
C MET A 57 23.12 16.66 14.29
N VAL A 58 23.31 17.99 14.24
CA VAL A 58 23.16 18.77 13.01
C VAL A 58 24.23 18.35 12.00
N GLU A 59 25.48 18.19 12.42
CA GLU A 59 26.57 17.70 11.57
C GLU A 59 26.27 16.30 11.01
N LYS A 60 25.78 15.36 11.84
CA LYS A 60 25.35 14.02 11.37
C LYS A 60 24.23 14.10 10.33
N ALA A 61 23.27 14.99 10.50
CA ALA A 61 22.20 15.18 9.52
C ALA A 61 22.73 15.74 8.20
N GLN A 62 23.71 16.65 8.23
CA GLN A 62 24.36 17.18 7.02
C GLN A 62 25.21 16.10 6.32
N GLU A 63 26.00 15.33 7.06
CA GLU A 63 26.81 14.23 6.52
C GLU A 63 25.94 13.17 5.82
N ALA A 64 24.76 12.87 6.37
CA ALA A 64 23.85 11.89 5.80
C ALA A 64 23.26 12.31 4.45
N LEU A 65 23.21 13.61 4.14
CA LEU A 65 22.74 14.12 2.86
C LEU A 65 23.76 13.98 1.75
N LYS A 66 25.07 14.07 2.05
CA LYS A 66 26.16 14.12 1.06
C LYS A 66 26.14 13.02 -0.02
N PRO A 67 25.72 11.78 0.26
CA PRO A 67 25.63 10.75 -0.79
C PRO A 67 24.54 11.02 -1.85
N PHE A 68 23.61 11.92 -1.58
CA PHE A 68 22.42 12.15 -2.40
C PHE A 68 22.36 13.55 -3.00
N ILE A 69 23.17 14.49 -2.50
CA ILE A 69 23.18 15.87 -2.96
C ILE A 69 24.62 16.38 -3.13
N ASN A 70 24.83 17.23 -4.13
CA ASN A 70 26.13 17.79 -4.51
C ASN A 70 26.43 19.16 -3.88
N GLU A 71 25.48 19.72 -3.14
CA GLU A 71 25.61 21.00 -2.45
C GLU A 71 25.36 20.84 -0.96
N GLU A 72 25.99 21.69 -0.16
CA GLU A 72 25.73 21.73 1.27
C GLU A 72 24.35 22.33 1.54
N ILE A 73 23.58 21.69 2.42
CA ILE A 73 22.26 22.14 2.82
C ILE A 73 22.31 22.69 4.24
N GLU A 74 21.91 23.94 4.39
CA GLU A 74 21.67 24.56 5.70
C GLU A 74 20.28 24.15 6.23
N PHE A 75 20.24 23.68 7.48
CA PHE A 75 18.99 23.46 8.21
C PHE A 75 18.57 24.73 8.97
N GLU A 76 17.27 25.01 9.02
CA GLU A 76 16.71 26.19 9.69
C GLU A 76 15.78 25.82 10.85
N GLY A 77 14.93 24.80 10.66
CA GLY A 77 13.86 24.47 11.61
C GLY A 77 13.84 23.02 12.06
N VAL A 78 13.29 22.79 13.25
CA VAL A 78 13.11 21.45 13.82
C VAL A 78 11.65 21.22 14.20
N GLN A 79 11.11 20.09 13.78
CA GLN A 79 9.78 19.64 14.20
C GLN A 79 9.84 18.29 14.90
N TYR A 80 9.17 18.17 16.05
CA TYR A 80 8.90 16.89 16.71
C TYR A 80 7.50 16.39 16.33
N SER A 81 7.40 15.78 15.15
CA SER A 81 6.12 15.31 14.57
C SER A 81 6.08 13.81 14.30
N HIS A 82 7.23 13.18 14.06
CA HIS A 82 7.31 11.75 13.73
C HIS A 82 7.49 10.91 14.99
N GLU A 83 6.61 9.95 15.21
CA GLU A 83 6.71 8.98 16.31
C GLU A 83 7.44 7.73 15.82
N ILE A 84 8.61 7.46 16.41
CA ILE A 84 9.45 6.29 16.14
C ILE A 84 9.67 5.58 17.47
N ASP A 85 9.40 4.28 17.51
CA ASP A 85 9.49 3.47 18.74
C ASP A 85 8.70 4.07 19.92
N GLY A 86 7.53 4.66 19.64
CA GLY A 86 6.66 5.28 20.65
C GLY A 86 7.12 6.66 21.12
N LYS A 87 8.11 7.28 20.45
CA LYS A 87 8.69 8.57 20.83
C LYS A 87 8.78 9.52 19.66
N LYS A 88 8.47 10.80 19.90
CA LYS A 88 8.66 11.84 18.90
C LYS A 88 10.16 12.07 18.67
N VAL A 89 10.59 12.04 17.40
CA VAL A 89 11.97 12.33 17.01
C VAL A 89 12.08 13.72 16.38
N PRO A 90 13.25 14.38 16.50
CA PRO A 90 13.52 15.61 15.78
C PRO A 90 13.64 15.36 14.27
N VAL A 91 12.94 16.17 13.49
CA VAL A 91 13.10 16.27 12.04
C VAL A 91 13.64 17.65 11.71
N LEU A 92 14.85 17.68 11.12
CA LEU A 92 15.53 18.90 10.69
C LEU A 92 15.11 19.24 9.27
N TYR A 93 14.67 20.48 9.05
CA TYR A 93 14.21 20.98 7.76
C TYR A 93 15.18 22.01 7.20
N SER A 94 15.53 21.85 5.93
CA SER A 94 16.39 22.79 5.19
C SER A 94 15.78 24.19 5.09
N LYS A 95 16.63 25.22 4.99
CA LYS A 95 16.22 26.62 4.82
C LYS A 95 15.42 26.89 3.54
N ALA A 96 15.76 26.17 2.46
CA ALA A 96 15.02 26.20 1.20
C ALA A 96 13.57 25.66 1.32
N PHE A 97 13.19 25.13 2.48
CA PHE A 97 11.81 24.76 2.81
C PHE A 97 10.90 25.99 3.05
N ARG A 98 11.44 27.18 3.40
CA ARG A 98 10.64 28.37 3.74
C ARG A 98 10.28 29.30 2.58
N THR A 99 10.95 29.24 1.42
CA THR A 99 10.95 30.37 0.47
C THR A 99 9.68 30.57 -0.36
N VAL A 100 8.62 29.76 -0.26
CA VAL A 100 7.36 30.00 -1.00
C VAL A 100 6.13 29.55 -0.19
N THR A 101 5.67 30.40 0.73
CA THR A 101 4.46 30.15 1.54
C THR A 101 3.13 30.52 0.87
N ASN A 102 3.10 30.82 -0.44
CA ASN A 102 1.86 31.00 -1.20
C ASN A 102 1.98 30.47 -2.64
N PRO A 103 1.73 29.18 -2.90
CA PRO A 103 1.44 28.73 -4.25
C PRO A 103 0.00 29.13 -4.63
N VAL A 104 -0.14 29.74 -5.81
CA VAL A 104 -1.43 29.96 -6.46
C VAL A 104 -2.01 28.58 -6.81
N LYS A 105 -3.34 28.44 -6.72
CA LYS A 105 -4.06 27.19 -7.01
C LYS A 105 -3.67 26.66 -8.40
N GLY A 106 -2.82 25.62 -8.46
CA GLY A 106 -2.19 25.13 -9.69
C GLY A 106 -0.69 24.82 -9.55
N ASP A 107 -0.02 25.41 -8.55
CA ASP A 107 1.38 25.13 -8.24
C ASP A 107 1.47 24.18 -7.02
N LYS A 108 1.93 22.95 -7.24
CA LYS A 108 2.51 22.12 -6.18
C LYS A 108 3.99 22.01 -6.44
N LYS A 109 4.82 22.47 -5.49
CA LYS A 109 6.23 22.10 -5.20
C LYS A 109 6.75 23.12 -4.15
N ILE A 110 7.47 22.81 -3.07
CA ILE A 110 8.74 22.05 -2.95
C ILE A 110 8.98 21.61 -1.47
N ARG A 111 9.74 20.52 -1.25
CA ARG A 111 10.41 20.18 0.04
C ARG A 111 11.92 20.01 -0.17
N ALA A 112 12.77 21.00 0.09
CA ALA A 112 14.17 20.92 -0.34
C ALA A 112 14.97 19.74 0.25
N ALA A 113 14.96 19.55 1.56
CA ALA A 113 15.47 18.37 2.24
C ALA A 113 14.98 18.35 3.69
N ALA A 114 14.75 17.16 4.25
CA ALA A 114 14.51 16.96 5.67
C ALA A 114 15.21 15.69 6.16
N VAL A 115 15.67 15.68 7.41
CA VAL A 115 16.35 14.53 8.02
C VAL A 115 15.74 14.24 9.39
N ALA A 116 15.20 13.04 9.55
CA ALA A 116 14.73 12.52 10.83
C ALA A 116 15.88 11.75 11.50
N ILE A 117 16.21 12.12 12.74
CA ILE A 117 17.35 11.58 13.47
C ILE A 117 16.93 11.18 14.89
N LYS A 118 17.43 10.03 15.38
CA LYS A 118 17.15 9.57 16.74
C LYS A 118 17.98 10.37 17.73
N GLU A 119 17.33 11.16 18.59
CA GLU A 119 17.99 12.06 19.54
C GLU A 119 18.97 11.34 20.49
N GLN A 120 18.69 10.09 20.86
CA GLN A 120 19.54 9.35 21.82
C GLN A 120 20.81 8.77 21.19
N THR A 121 20.81 8.48 19.89
CA THR A 121 21.91 7.76 19.22
C THR A 121 22.58 8.58 18.12
N GLY A 122 21.91 9.63 17.62
CA GLY A 122 22.29 10.34 16.42
C GLY A 122 22.14 9.50 15.14
N GLU A 123 21.47 8.35 15.20
CA GLU A 123 21.23 7.52 14.02
C GLU A 123 20.17 8.18 13.12
N VAL A 124 20.49 8.30 11.83
CA VAL A 124 19.54 8.81 10.84
C VAL A 124 18.50 7.73 10.55
N TYR A 125 17.24 8.08 10.74
CA TYR A 125 16.12 7.20 10.46
C TYR A 125 15.67 7.32 9.02
N GLU A 126 15.47 8.55 8.56
CA GLU A 126 14.90 8.86 7.25
C GLU A 126 15.44 10.18 6.72
N ILE A 127 15.69 10.21 5.41
CA ILE A 127 15.99 11.42 4.65
C ILE A 127 14.84 11.62 3.66
N THR A 128 14.29 12.83 3.61
CA THR A 128 13.27 13.21 2.63
C THR A 128 13.84 14.29 1.70
N LEU A 129 13.73 14.10 0.39
CA LEU A 129 14.24 15.03 -0.63
C LEU A 129 13.17 15.37 -1.67
N ASP A 130 13.26 16.57 -2.24
CA ASP A 130 12.60 16.88 -3.49
C ASP A 130 13.33 16.18 -4.65
N PRO A 131 12.66 15.34 -5.47
CA PRO A 131 13.29 14.75 -6.64
C PRO A 131 13.76 15.82 -7.65
N GLN A 132 13.10 16.96 -7.72
CA GLN A 132 13.45 18.05 -8.64
C GLN A 132 14.52 18.99 -8.07
N LEU A 133 15.11 18.66 -6.92
CA LEU A 133 16.22 19.42 -6.37
C LEU A 133 17.37 19.47 -7.39
N LEU A 134 17.83 20.68 -7.75
CA LEU A 134 18.91 20.87 -8.72
C LEU A 134 20.21 20.21 -8.24
N SER A 135 20.46 20.26 -6.94
CA SER A 135 21.62 19.65 -6.31
C SER A 135 21.48 18.16 -6.05
N LEU A 136 20.37 17.50 -6.41
CA LEU A 136 20.27 16.03 -6.34
C LEU A 136 21.37 15.39 -7.20
N ASP A 137 22.05 14.40 -6.64
CA ASP A 137 23.10 13.66 -7.33
C ASP A 137 22.62 13.05 -8.66
N GLU A 138 23.42 13.22 -9.71
CA GLU A 138 23.06 12.79 -11.06
C GLU A 138 23.07 11.26 -11.19
N GLY A 139 23.89 10.56 -10.41
CA GLY A 139 23.89 9.10 -10.33
C GLY A 139 22.56 8.58 -9.77
N ILE A 140 22.08 9.19 -8.69
CA ILE A 140 20.75 8.90 -8.12
C ILE A 140 19.64 9.23 -9.12
N ARG A 141 19.68 10.41 -9.76
CA ARG A 141 18.69 10.82 -10.77
C ARG A 141 18.62 9.85 -11.95
N THR A 142 19.78 9.49 -12.49
CA THR A 142 19.90 8.53 -13.61
C THR A 142 19.36 7.16 -13.22
N LYS A 143 19.69 6.69 -12.01
CA LYS A 143 19.21 5.40 -11.50
C LYS A 143 17.70 5.38 -11.34
N LEU A 144 17.12 6.43 -10.74
CA LEU A 144 15.66 6.59 -10.63
C LEU A 144 15.00 6.49 -12.01
N LYS A 145 15.47 7.26 -13.00
CA LYS A 145 14.93 7.23 -14.37
C LYS A 145 15.00 5.84 -15.00
N SER A 146 16.12 5.11 -14.83
CA SER A 146 16.27 3.74 -15.35
C SER A 146 15.26 2.80 -14.67
N THR A 147 15.21 2.80 -13.34
CA THR A 147 14.33 1.91 -12.56
C THR A 147 12.85 2.17 -12.86
N ILE A 148 12.45 3.42 -13.05
CA ILE A 148 11.08 3.79 -13.46
C ILE A 148 10.76 3.17 -14.82
N LYS A 149 11.63 3.38 -15.81
CA LYS A 149 11.43 2.87 -17.17
C LYS A 149 11.41 1.34 -17.24
N GLU A 150 12.25 0.67 -16.45
CA GLU A 150 12.25 -0.80 -16.32
C GLU A 150 10.96 -1.32 -15.65
N THR A 151 10.38 -0.53 -14.74
CA THR A 151 9.13 -0.88 -14.05
C THR A 151 7.93 -0.77 -14.98
N ASP A 152 7.81 0.36 -15.67
CA ASP A 152 6.84 0.59 -16.74
C ASP A 152 7.25 1.81 -17.57
N GLN A 153 7.22 1.67 -18.90
CA GLN A 153 7.59 2.72 -19.84
C GLN A 153 6.64 3.93 -19.84
N ASN A 154 5.44 3.82 -19.26
CA ASN A 154 4.47 4.91 -19.19
C ASN A 154 4.64 5.79 -17.93
N LEU A 155 5.48 5.38 -16.98
CA LEU A 155 5.73 6.16 -15.78
C LEU A 155 6.77 7.24 -16.06
N SER A 156 6.60 8.42 -15.46
CA SER A 156 7.51 9.54 -15.60
C SER A 156 8.19 9.89 -14.29
N TYR A 157 9.47 10.22 -14.37
CA TYR A 157 10.23 10.79 -13.24
C TYR A 157 9.61 12.10 -12.73
N ASP A 158 8.98 12.87 -13.61
CA ASP A 158 8.41 14.17 -13.27
C ASP A 158 7.13 14.07 -12.44
N ASP A 159 6.53 12.86 -12.37
CA ASP A 159 5.36 12.57 -11.56
C ASP A 159 5.71 12.21 -10.11
N ILE A 160 7.00 12.22 -9.74
CA ILE A 160 7.45 12.04 -8.36
C ILE A 160 7.35 13.38 -7.62
N ASP A 161 6.66 13.35 -6.48
CA ASP A 161 6.54 14.49 -5.57
C ASP A 161 7.59 14.44 -4.45
N THR A 162 8.03 13.25 -4.03
CA THR A 162 8.92 13.08 -2.87
C THR A 162 9.79 11.83 -3.00
N LEU A 163 11.05 11.95 -2.58
CA LEU A 163 11.94 10.82 -2.32
C LEU A 163 12.10 10.66 -0.81
N SER A 164 11.81 9.48 -0.28
CA SER A 164 12.17 9.07 1.07
C SER A 164 13.28 8.04 1.00
N ILE A 165 14.30 8.18 1.83
CA ILE A 165 15.46 7.30 1.88
C ILE A 165 15.62 6.80 3.30
N SER A 166 15.59 5.48 3.46
CA SER A 166 15.84 4.86 4.76
C SER A 166 17.30 5.04 5.15
N GLY A 167 17.56 5.65 6.31
CA GLY A 167 18.91 5.82 6.84
C GLY A 167 19.58 4.50 7.23
N THR A 168 18.79 3.44 7.47
CA THR A 168 19.28 2.12 7.89
C THR A 168 19.59 1.19 6.72
N SER A 169 18.70 1.14 5.72
CA SER A 169 18.83 0.22 4.58
C SER A 169 19.36 0.91 3.33
N GLY A 170 19.28 2.23 3.24
CA GLY A 170 19.52 2.98 2.01
C GLY A 170 18.45 2.76 0.93
N GLU A 171 17.33 2.12 1.26
CA GLU A 171 16.22 1.92 0.33
C GLU A 171 15.58 3.26 -0.03
N ILE A 172 15.28 3.46 -1.33
CA ILE A 172 14.64 4.68 -1.83
C ILE A 172 13.17 4.38 -2.12
N THR A 173 12.30 5.23 -1.59
CA THR A 173 10.86 5.26 -1.83
C THR A 173 10.53 6.55 -2.58
N ALA A 174 10.17 6.42 -3.86
CA ALA A 174 9.63 7.49 -4.67
C ALA A 174 8.11 7.52 -4.56
N ILE A 175 7.55 8.68 -4.22
CA ILE A 175 6.13 8.89 -3.96
C ILE A 175 5.63 10.03 -4.85
N GLY A 176 4.53 9.81 -5.56
CA GLY A 176 3.85 10.79 -6.39
C GLY A 176 2.55 10.24 -6.94
N SER A 177 2.34 10.31 -8.26
CA SER A 177 1.22 9.60 -8.92
C SER A 177 1.32 8.07 -8.82
N TYR A 178 2.51 7.58 -8.45
CA TYR A 178 2.80 6.19 -8.14
C TYR A 178 3.67 6.06 -6.89
N LEU A 179 3.75 4.84 -6.36
CA LEU A 179 4.70 4.44 -5.33
C LEU A 179 5.73 3.50 -5.94
N LEU A 180 7.01 3.79 -5.76
CA LEU A 180 8.11 2.91 -6.18
C LEU A 180 9.13 2.79 -5.05
N VAL A 181 9.40 1.56 -4.61
CA VAL A 181 10.37 1.24 -3.57
C VAL A 181 11.43 0.33 -4.16
N PHE A 182 12.69 0.74 -4.07
CA PHE A 182 13.80 -0.01 -4.63
C PHE A 182 15.08 0.17 -3.82
N ASP A 183 15.93 -0.86 -3.87
CA ASP A 183 17.23 -0.84 -3.23
C ASP A 183 18.19 0.09 -4.00
N SER A 184 18.72 1.13 -3.34
CA SER A 184 19.56 2.14 -4.00
C SER A 184 20.87 1.60 -4.55
N LYS A 185 21.39 0.47 -4.02
CA LYS A 185 22.67 -0.12 -4.46
C LYS A 185 22.48 -1.01 -5.69
N SER A 186 21.53 -1.93 -5.65
CA SER A 186 21.26 -2.89 -6.71
C SER A 186 20.28 -2.38 -7.77
N GLY A 187 19.46 -1.37 -7.46
CA GLY A 187 18.36 -0.93 -8.34
C GLY A 187 17.15 -1.87 -8.35
N LYS A 188 17.18 -2.94 -7.54
CA LYS A 188 16.11 -3.94 -7.52
C LYS A 188 14.83 -3.35 -6.92
N VAL A 189 13.76 -3.37 -7.71
CA VAL A 189 12.41 -3.00 -7.26
C VAL A 189 11.87 -4.03 -6.28
N ARG A 190 11.40 -3.55 -5.12
CA ARG A 190 10.68 -4.35 -4.13
C ARG A 190 9.18 -4.15 -4.21
N THR A 191 8.78 -2.89 -4.39
CA THR A 191 7.39 -2.49 -4.47
C THR A 191 7.19 -1.50 -5.61
N ALA A 192 6.14 -1.70 -6.41
CA ALA A 192 5.64 -0.70 -7.34
C ALA A 192 4.10 -0.72 -7.30
N ILE A 193 3.49 0.44 -7.14
CA ILE A 193 2.03 0.62 -7.18
C ILE A 193 1.73 1.81 -8.07
N TYR A 194 0.99 1.59 -9.16
CA TYR A 194 0.61 2.65 -10.10
C TYR A 194 -0.68 2.31 -10.82
N ASP A 195 -1.39 3.34 -11.27
CA ASP A 195 -2.60 3.19 -12.06
C ASP A 195 -2.27 2.69 -13.48
N VAL A 196 -3.11 1.80 -14.00
CA VAL A 196 -3.01 1.23 -15.35
C VAL A 196 -4.31 1.51 -16.09
N PRO A 197 -4.28 2.17 -17.25
CA PRO A 197 -5.49 2.38 -18.03
C PRO A 197 -6.03 1.05 -18.56
N MET A 198 -7.35 0.91 -18.58
CA MET A 198 -8.05 -0.28 -19.07
C MET A 198 -7.62 -0.69 -20.50
N THR A 199 -7.21 0.27 -21.32
CA THR A 199 -6.75 0.08 -22.71
C THR A 199 -5.43 -0.68 -22.82
N GLN A 200 -4.62 -0.74 -21.74
CA GLN A 200 -3.36 -1.47 -21.70
C GLN A 200 -3.53 -2.92 -21.20
N LEU A 201 -4.73 -3.31 -20.77
CA LEU A 201 -4.99 -4.63 -20.23
C LEU A 201 -5.35 -5.61 -21.34
N ASN A 202 -4.88 -6.85 -21.19
CA ASN A 202 -5.29 -7.91 -22.10
C ASN A 202 -6.78 -8.25 -21.91
N GLN A 203 -7.42 -8.71 -22.99
CA GLN A 203 -8.85 -9.02 -22.97
C GLN A 203 -9.21 -10.15 -22.01
N GLU A 204 -8.31 -11.11 -21.79
CA GLU A 204 -8.52 -12.24 -20.88
C GLU A 204 -8.68 -11.79 -19.42
N THR A 205 -7.82 -10.89 -18.95
CA THR A 205 -7.88 -10.30 -17.60
C THR A 205 -9.22 -9.59 -17.44
N VAL A 206 -9.59 -8.74 -18.40
CA VAL A 206 -10.86 -8.00 -18.38
C VAL A 206 -12.06 -8.96 -18.31
N GLN A 207 -12.04 -10.04 -19.09
CA GLN A 207 -13.10 -11.04 -19.09
C GLN A 207 -13.15 -11.82 -17.76
N ALA A 208 -12.00 -12.24 -17.23
CA ALA A 208 -11.90 -12.96 -15.96
C ALA A 208 -12.48 -12.12 -14.80
N VAL A 209 -12.14 -10.83 -14.76
CA VAL A 209 -12.66 -9.87 -13.78
C VAL A 209 -14.18 -9.71 -13.91
N ARG A 210 -14.69 -9.46 -15.13
CA ARG A 210 -16.13 -9.33 -15.37
C ARG A 210 -16.91 -10.58 -14.99
N GLN A 211 -16.36 -11.76 -15.31
CA GLN A 211 -16.93 -13.04 -14.93
C GLN A 211 -16.97 -13.21 -13.42
N ALA A 212 -15.90 -12.81 -12.73
CA ALA A 212 -15.82 -12.92 -11.27
C ALA A 212 -16.80 -11.99 -10.56
N VAL A 213 -16.84 -10.72 -10.96
CA VAL A 213 -17.82 -9.75 -10.45
C VAL A 213 -19.24 -10.22 -10.72
N GLY A 214 -19.55 -10.66 -11.95
CA GLY A 214 -20.87 -11.19 -12.28
C GLY A 214 -21.23 -12.44 -11.48
N ALA A 215 -20.26 -13.29 -11.11
CA ALA A 215 -20.51 -14.44 -10.25
C ALA A 215 -20.85 -14.01 -8.81
N LEU A 216 -20.06 -13.11 -8.23
CA LEU A 216 -20.23 -12.67 -6.84
C LEU A 216 -21.48 -11.79 -6.64
N THR A 217 -21.79 -10.97 -7.63
CA THR A 217 -22.88 -9.97 -7.56
C THR A 217 -24.21 -10.44 -8.14
N SER A 218 -24.35 -11.73 -8.47
CA SER A 218 -25.55 -12.30 -9.10
C SER A 218 -25.88 -11.64 -10.45
N GLY A 219 -24.84 -11.35 -11.25
CA GLY A 219 -24.96 -10.91 -12.64
C GLY A 219 -24.93 -9.39 -12.86
N LYS A 220 -24.67 -8.58 -11.83
CA LYS A 220 -24.50 -7.14 -12.03
C LYS A 220 -23.32 -6.87 -12.96
N LYS A 221 -23.52 -5.93 -13.89
CA LYS A 221 -22.46 -5.39 -14.73
C LYS A 221 -21.98 -4.10 -14.09
N LEU A 222 -20.72 -4.08 -13.70
CA LEU A 222 -20.08 -2.93 -13.07
C LEU A 222 -18.94 -2.42 -13.95
N THR A 223 -18.68 -1.13 -13.86
CA THR A 223 -17.47 -0.48 -14.36
C THR A 223 -16.47 -0.37 -13.20
N PHE A 224 -15.18 -0.27 -13.51
CA PHE A 224 -14.14 -0.07 -12.50
C PHE A 224 -13.70 1.39 -12.52
N ASP A 225 -13.59 1.98 -11.33
CA ASP A 225 -13.17 3.37 -11.13
C ASP A 225 -11.65 3.51 -11.17
N SER A 226 -10.94 2.46 -10.73
CA SER A 226 -9.48 2.42 -10.72
C SER A 226 -8.98 1.01 -11.01
N ILE A 227 -7.83 0.95 -11.69
CA ILE A 227 -7.09 -0.28 -11.91
C ILE A 227 -5.64 0.01 -11.60
N GLN A 228 -5.07 -0.72 -10.66
CA GLN A 228 -3.68 -0.56 -10.24
C GLN A 228 -2.89 -1.81 -10.56
N ARG A 229 -1.62 -1.65 -10.94
CA ARG A 229 -0.66 -2.76 -10.86
C ARG A 229 0.04 -2.69 -9.52
N LEU A 230 0.15 -3.84 -8.86
CA LEU A 230 0.85 -4.01 -7.61
C LEU A 230 1.93 -5.05 -7.80
N VAL A 231 3.17 -4.59 -7.79
CA VAL A 231 4.37 -5.42 -7.67
C VAL A 231 4.80 -5.34 -6.22
N VAL A 232 4.82 -6.45 -5.50
CA VAL A 232 5.32 -6.54 -4.12
C VAL A 232 5.99 -7.89 -3.97
N GLU A 233 7.26 -7.92 -3.53
CA GLU A 233 8.10 -9.11 -3.34
C GLU A 233 7.38 -10.47 -3.51
N GLY A 234 7.49 -11.03 -4.73
CA GLY A 234 6.91 -12.34 -5.07
C GLY A 234 5.44 -12.31 -5.51
N THR A 235 4.87 -11.13 -5.76
CA THR A 235 3.52 -10.91 -6.28
C THR A 235 3.56 -9.82 -7.35
N ASP A 236 2.90 -10.06 -8.48
CA ASP A 236 2.70 -9.09 -9.56
C ASP A 236 1.26 -9.24 -10.06
N SER A 237 0.40 -8.30 -9.66
CA SER A 237 -1.05 -8.42 -9.83
C SER A 237 -1.66 -7.10 -10.29
N TYR A 238 -2.83 -7.19 -10.90
CA TYR A 238 -3.73 -6.06 -11.08
C TYR A 238 -4.78 -6.06 -9.96
N SER A 239 -5.09 -4.88 -9.42
CA SER A 239 -6.23 -4.65 -8.53
C SER A 239 -7.24 -3.77 -9.24
N PHE A 240 -8.46 -4.27 -9.42
CA PHE A 240 -9.58 -3.55 -9.99
C PHE A 240 -10.49 -3.10 -8.86
N SER A 241 -10.75 -1.81 -8.76
CA SER A 241 -11.60 -1.24 -7.72
C SER A 241 -12.87 -0.64 -8.31
N GLU A 242 -14.00 -0.93 -7.67
CA GLU A 242 -15.29 -0.27 -7.90
C GLU A 242 -15.78 0.25 -6.54
N TYR A 243 -15.98 1.55 -6.44
CA TYR A 243 -16.09 2.23 -5.15
C TYR A 243 -17.53 2.24 -4.59
N GLU A 244 -18.56 2.32 -5.44
CA GLU A 244 -19.96 2.45 -5.02
C GLU A 244 -20.49 1.19 -4.32
N GLN A 245 -20.10 0.01 -4.82
CA GLN A 245 -20.38 -1.26 -4.17
C GLN A 245 -19.21 -1.74 -3.31
N SER A 246 -18.09 -1.03 -3.31
CA SER A 246 -16.87 -1.37 -2.56
C SER A 246 -16.37 -2.77 -2.92
N ILE A 247 -16.19 -3.01 -4.22
CA ILE A 247 -15.70 -4.26 -4.79
C ILE A 247 -14.24 -4.09 -5.19
N ILE A 248 -13.42 -5.08 -4.83
CA ILE A 248 -12.04 -5.17 -5.27
C ILE A 248 -11.78 -6.56 -5.84
N VAL A 249 -11.13 -6.64 -7.00
CA VAL A 249 -10.71 -7.89 -7.65
C VAL A 249 -9.21 -7.85 -7.85
N TRP A 250 -8.50 -8.88 -7.38
CA TRP A 250 -7.07 -9.08 -7.65
C TRP A 250 -6.88 -10.17 -8.69
N VAL A 251 -6.01 -9.90 -9.65
CA VAL A 251 -5.71 -10.80 -10.77
C VAL A 251 -4.19 -10.94 -10.91
N ASP A 252 -3.70 -12.18 -10.93
CA ASP A 252 -2.31 -12.46 -11.23
C ASP A 252 -1.97 -12.05 -12.67
N ARG A 253 -0.95 -11.21 -12.83
CA ARG A 253 -0.61 -10.64 -14.14
C ARG A 253 -0.07 -11.69 -15.11
N ALA A 254 0.65 -12.70 -14.60
CA ALA A 254 1.30 -13.71 -15.43
C ALA A 254 0.30 -14.71 -16.02
N THR A 255 -0.77 -15.02 -15.29
CA THR A 255 -1.73 -16.08 -15.64
C THR A 255 -3.12 -15.56 -15.99
N ASN A 256 -3.40 -14.26 -15.81
CA ASN A 256 -4.72 -13.65 -15.99
C ASN A 256 -5.80 -14.27 -15.09
N LYS A 257 -5.41 -14.98 -14.02
CA LYS A 257 -6.33 -15.66 -13.12
C LYS A 257 -6.66 -14.78 -11.93
N VAL A 258 -7.94 -14.73 -11.58
CA VAL A 258 -8.39 -14.07 -10.36
C VAL A 258 -7.77 -14.79 -9.16
N GLU A 259 -7.12 -14.02 -8.29
CA GLU A 259 -6.55 -14.48 -7.04
C GLU A 259 -7.50 -14.22 -5.88
N ALA A 260 -8.17 -13.07 -5.89
CA ALA A 260 -9.14 -12.71 -4.87
C ALA A 260 -10.22 -11.78 -5.41
N ILE A 261 -11.38 -11.82 -4.76
CA ILE A 261 -12.46 -10.86 -4.97
C ILE A 261 -13.17 -10.61 -3.64
N VAL A 262 -13.44 -9.33 -3.36
CA VAL A 262 -14.12 -8.89 -2.13
C VAL A 262 -15.23 -7.91 -2.50
N TRP A 263 -16.36 -8.02 -1.82
CA TRP A 263 -17.50 -7.13 -1.87
C TRP A 263 -17.78 -6.59 -0.47
N SER A 264 -17.04 -5.56 -0.06
CA SER A 264 -17.00 -5.08 1.32
C SER A 264 -18.33 -4.56 1.83
N LYS A 265 -19.21 -4.06 0.95
CA LYS A 265 -20.59 -3.63 1.31
C LYS A 265 -21.47 -4.78 1.82
N GLU A 266 -21.12 -6.02 1.49
CA GLU A 266 -21.79 -7.23 2.00
C GLU A 266 -21.06 -7.86 3.19
N SER A 267 -19.93 -7.29 3.64
CA SER A 267 -19.21 -7.75 4.83
C SER A 267 -20.07 -7.60 6.09
N PRO A 268 -19.98 -8.53 7.06
CA PRO A 268 -20.63 -8.35 8.35
C PRO A 268 -20.12 -7.07 9.03
N VAL A 269 -21.04 -6.34 9.66
CA VAL A 269 -20.70 -5.16 10.46
C VAL A 269 -20.39 -5.65 11.88
N SER A 270 -19.14 -5.57 12.34
CA SER A 270 -18.77 -5.87 13.73
C SER A 270 -17.76 -4.84 14.26
N ARG A 271 -17.91 -4.45 15.53
CA ARG A 271 -17.03 -3.48 16.20
C ARG A 271 -15.79 -4.14 16.81
N SER A 272 -15.79 -5.45 16.97
CA SER A 272 -14.64 -6.22 17.45
C SER A 272 -14.64 -7.66 16.93
N LYS A 273 -13.50 -8.34 17.11
CA LYS A 273 -13.34 -9.76 16.76
C LYS A 273 -14.21 -10.67 17.64
N GLU A 274 -14.40 -10.31 18.90
CA GLU A 274 -15.25 -11.04 19.85
C GLU A 274 -16.72 -10.95 19.45
N GLU A 275 -17.17 -9.80 18.94
CA GLU A 275 -18.53 -9.65 18.41
C GLU A 275 -18.73 -10.55 17.19
N LEU A 276 -17.77 -10.58 16.26
CA LEU A 276 -17.81 -11.47 15.09
C LEU A 276 -17.89 -12.94 15.51
N LYS A 277 -17.02 -13.38 16.43
CA LYS A 277 -17.04 -14.73 17.01
C LYS A 277 -18.39 -15.08 17.61
N LYS A 278 -19.03 -14.15 18.33
CA LYS A 278 -20.37 -14.37 18.90
C LYS A 278 -21.43 -14.53 17.80
N LYS A 279 -21.40 -13.70 16.76
CA LYS A 279 -22.33 -13.77 15.61
C LYS A 279 -22.23 -15.08 14.84
N PHE A 280 -21.02 -15.65 14.76
CA PHE A 280 -20.74 -16.88 14.03
C PHE A 280 -20.34 -18.06 14.93
N ALA A 281 -20.75 -18.03 16.20
CA ALA A 281 -20.45 -19.09 17.17
C ALA A 281 -20.97 -20.47 16.73
N LYS A 282 -22.01 -20.48 15.88
CA LYS A 282 -22.48 -21.66 15.17
C LYS A 282 -22.26 -21.45 13.67
N PRO A 283 -21.53 -22.35 12.98
CA PRO A 283 -21.39 -22.31 11.54
C PRO A 283 -22.74 -22.24 10.82
N LYS A 284 -22.87 -21.32 9.86
CA LYS A 284 -24.06 -21.21 9.00
C LYS A 284 -24.26 -22.45 8.13
N TYR A 285 -23.16 -23.04 7.68
CA TYR A 285 -23.14 -24.21 6.81
C TYR A 285 -22.30 -25.32 7.43
N THR A 286 -22.76 -26.55 7.29
CA THR A 286 -21.87 -27.73 7.43
C THR A 286 -20.89 -27.78 6.26
N ALA A 287 -19.82 -28.57 6.36
CA ALA A 287 -18.85 -28.74 5.27
C ALA A 287 -19.51 -29.14 3.93
N ALA A 288 -20.44 -30.11 3.96
CA ALA A 288 -21.17 -30.54 2.77
C ALA A 288 -22.07 -29.43 2.19
N GLN A 289 -22.73 -28.66 3.05
CA GLN A 289 -23.54 -27.51 2.64
C GLN A 289 -22.67 -26.40 2.03
N ALA A 290 -21.49 -26.13 2.60
CA ALA A 290 -20.55 -25.14 2.09
C ALA A 290 -20.07 -25.50 0.68
N ILE A 291 -19.67 -26.76 0.45
CA ILE A 291 -19.30 -27.25 -0.89
C ILE A 291 -20.47 -27.07 -1.86
N LYS A 292 -21.66 -27.55 -1.52
CA LYS A 292 -22.85 -27.45 -2.40
C LYS A 292 -23.19 -25.99 -2.74
N THR A 293 -23.08 -25.09 -1.76
CA THR A 293 -23.47 -23.68 -1.89
C THR A 293 -22.42 -22.86 -2.66
N MET A 294 -21.14 -23.06 -2.37
CA MET A 294 -20.07 -22.20 -2.85
C MET A 294 -19.37 -22.73 -4.11
N ASN A 295 -19.40 -24.05 -4.37
CA ASN A 295 -18.72 -24.65 -5.53
C ASN A 295 -19.12 -24.01 -6.88
N PRO A 296 -20.40 -23.73 -7.17
CA PRO A 296 -20.76 -23.08 -8.44
C PRO A 296 -20.07 -21.72 -8.63
N MET A 297 -19.99 -20.91 -7.56
CA MET A 297 -19.34 -19.61 -7.59
C MET A 297 -17.82 -19.73 -7.67
N ILE A 298 -17.22 -20.61 -6.87
CA ILE A 298 -15.77 -20.88 -6.87
C ILE A 298 -15.32 -21.39 -8.25
N LYS A 299 -16.08 -22.31 -8.85
CA LYS A 299 -15.81 -22.83 -10.20
C LYS A 299 -15.90 -21.74 -11.26
N LYS A 300 -16.87 -20.82 -11.14
CA LYS A 300 -17.01 -19.70 -12.06
C LYS A 300 -15.90 -18.65 -11.89
N ILE A 301 -15.45 -18.36 -10.66
CA ILE A 301 -14.43 -17.32 -10.42
C ILE A 301 -13.02 -17.84 -10.68
N PHE A 302 -12.69 -19.03 -10.16
CA PHE A 302 -11.34 -19.56 -10.18
C PHE A 302 -11.12 -20.72 -11.15
N GLY A 303 -12.18 -21.25 -11.77
CA GLY A 303 -12.08 -22.46 -12.59
C GLY A 303 -11.79 -23.73 -11.79
N ILE A 304 -12.03 -23.72 -10.47
CA ILE A 304 -11.70 -24.82 -9.56
C ILE A 304 -12.97 -25.51 -9.09
N ASP A 305 -13.01 -26.83 -9.21
CA ASP A 305 -14.06 -27.66 -8.62
C ASP A 305 -13.62 -28.11 -7.22
N VAL A 306 -14.33 -27.64 -6.18
CA VAL A 306 -14.02 -27.98 -4.78
C VAL A 306 -14.72 -29.25 -4.30
N THR A 307 -15.31 -30.02 -5.21
CA THR A 307 -15.86 -31.34 -4.86
C THR A 307 -14.76 -32.26 -4.32
N GLY A 308 -15.00 -32.84 -3.14
CA GLY A 308 -14.04 -33.70 -2.45
C GLY A 308 -12.93 -32.95 -1.69
N TYR A 309 -13.00 -31.63 -1.58
CA TYR A 309 -12.14 -30.87 -0.68
C TYR A 309 -12.61 -31.05 0.77
N GLN A 310 -11.67 -31.02 1.72
CA GLN A 310 -12.00 -30.85 3.13
C GLN A 310 -12.36 -29.39 3.39
N VAL A 311 -13.28 -29.12 4.32
CA VAL A 311 -13.67 -27.75 4.68
C VAL A 311 -13.35 -27.51 6.15
N LYS A 312 -12.47 -26.54 6.42
CA LYS A 312 -12.25 -26.00 7.76
C LYS A 312 -13.12 -24.76 7.93
N VAL A 313 -13.82 -24.65 9.05
CA VAL A 313 -14.67 -23.49 9.37
C VAL A 313 -14.10 -22.77 10.59
N GLU A 314 -13.91 -21.45 10.47
CA GLU A 314 -13.47 -20.58 11.56
C GLU A 314 -14.26 -19.27 11.48
N ASP A 315 -15.13 -19.04 12.47
CA ASP A 315 -16.09 -17.95 12.49
C ASP A 315 -16.96 -17.93 11.22
N ASN A 316 -16.83 -16.88 10.41
CA ASN A 316 -17.55 -16.72 9.14
C ASN A 316 -16.73 -17.17 7.91
N ASN A 317 -15.56 -17.77 8.11
CA ASN A 317 -14.66 -18.20 7.05
C ASN A 317 -14.72 -19.72 6.84
N TYR A 318 -14.72 -20.12 5.57
CA TYR A 318 -14.73 -21.50 5.11
C TYR A 318 -13.51 -21.71 4.21
N THR A 319 -12.57 -22.53 4.66
CA THR A 319 -11.35 -22.86 3.90
C THR A 319 -11.45 -24.26 3.33
N PHE A 320 -11.42 -24.34 2.00
CA PHE A 320 -11.44 -25.58 1.21
C PHE A 320 -10.01 -26.04 0.95
N LEU A 321 -9.69 -27.27 1.36
CA LEU A 321 -8.35 -27.84 1.30
C LEU A 321 -8.33 -29.17 0.56
N LYS A 322 -7.37 -29.35 -0.35
CA LYS A 322 -7.07 -30.63 -0.99
C LYS A 322 -5.58 -30.70 -1.29
N LYS A 323 -4.93 -31.80 -0.89
CA LYS A 323 -3.48 -31.98 -1.09
C LYS A 323 -3.11 -31.83 -2.57
N GLY A 324 -2.09 -31.02 -2.85
CA GLY A 324 -1.61 -30.76 -4.23
C GLY A 324 -2.50 -29.83 -5.05
N SER A 325 -3.56 -29.26 -4.47
CA SER A 325 -4.42 -28.27 -5.13
C SER A 325 -4.37 -26.93 -4.39
N PRO A 326 -4.67 -25.79 -5.06
CA PRO A 326 -4.81 -24.49 -4.39
C PRO A 326 -5.84 -24.54 -3.26
N SER A 327 -5.55 -23.89 -2.13
CA SER A 327 -6.55 -23.65 -1.08
C SER A 327 -7.46 -22.51 -1.48
N ILE A 328 -8.74 -22.61 -1.13
CA ILE A 328 -9.73 -21.55 -1.36
C ILE A 328 -10.31 -21.14 -0.02
N SER A 329 -10.34 -19.85 0.27
CA SER A 329 -11.02 -19.29 1.45
C SER A 329 -12.22 -18.48 1.01
N ALA A 330 -13.36 -18.70 1.66
CA ALA A 330 -14.61 -17.99 1.42
C ALA A 330 -15.13 -17.39 2.73
N ALA A 331 -15.48 -16.11 2.72
CA ALA A 331 -16.11 -15.44 3.85
C ALA A 331 -17.58 -15.15 3.55
N ILE A 332 -18.44 -15.37 4.54
CA ILE A 332 -19.88 -15.10 4.46
C ILE A 332 -20.34 -14.04 5.45
N ASN A 333 -21.45 -13.39 5.17
CA ASN A 333 -22.17 -12.56 6.15
C ASN A 333 -23.23 -13.36 6.91
N GLU A 334 -23.98 -12.69 7.78
CA GLU A 334 -24.99 -13.31 8.66
C GLU A 334 -26.14 -13.97 7.86
N LYS A 335 -26.39 -13.49 6.64
CA LYS A 335 -27.37 -14.05 5.70
C LYS A 335 -26.85 -15.31 4.98
N GLY A 336 -25.56 -15.62 5.12
CA GLY A 336 -24.91 -16.72 4.41
C GLY A 336 -24.41 -16.34 3.02
N LYS A 337 -24.50 -15.06 2.64
CA LYS A 337 -24.02 -14.58 1.34
C LYS A 337 -22.50 -14.47 1.37
N VAL A 338 -21.85 -15.02 0.34
CA VAL A 338 -20.41 -14.89 0.14
C VAL A 338 -20.10 -13.46 -0.24
N TYR A 339 -19.17 -12.84 0.50
CA TYR A 339 -18.71 -11.47 0.22
C TYR A 339 -17.20 -11.41 -0.05
N ALA A 340 -16.44 -12.46 0.27
CA ALA A 340 -15.03 -12.54 -0.08
C ALA A 340 -14.64 -13.95 -0.50
N LEU A 341 -13.80 -14.05 -1.52
CA LEU A 341 -13.20 -15.27 -2.01
C LEU A 341 -11.72 -15.03 -2.32
N THR A 342 -10.87 -15.90 -1.82
CA THR A 342 -9.42 -15.86 -2.06
C THR A 342 -8.93 -17.24 -2.44
N ARG A 343 -8.07 -17.32 -3.45
CA ARG A 343 -7.32 -18.50 -3.85
C ARG A 343 -5.87 -18.32 -3.42
N GLU A 344 -5.40 -19.22 -2.57
CA GLU A 344 -3.99 -19.30 -2.21
C GLU A 344 -3.32 -20.36 -3.07
N LEU A 345 -2.26 -19.97 -3.78
CA LEU A 345 -1.45 -20.90 -4.55
C LEU A 345 -0.67 -21.82 -3.62
N VAL A 346 -0.55 -23.10 -4.00
CA VAL A 346 0.40 -24.01 -3.36
C VAL A 346 1.78 -23.36 -3.52
N ALA A 347 2.47 -23.11 -2.41
CA ALA A 347 3.83 -22.58 -2.44
C ALA A 347 4.65 -23.43 -3.41
N LYS A 348 5.22 -22.80 -4.45
CA LYS A 348 6.18 -23.48 -5.30
C LYS A 348 7.33 -23.87 -4.38
N SER A 349 7.50 -25.17 -4.12
CA SER A 349 8.74 -25.70 -3.58
C SER A 349 9.84 -25.25 -4.55
N LYS A 350 10.64 -24.27 -4.12
CA LYS A 350 11.86 -23.89 -4.82
C LYS A 350 12.90 -24.99 -4.65
#